data_AF-A0A938CHG6-F1
#
_entry.id   AF-A0A938CHG6-F1
#
_cell.length_a   1.000
_cell.length_b   1.000
_cell.length_c   1.000
_cell.angle_alpha   90.00
_cell.angle_beta   90.00
_cell.angle_gamma   90.00
#
_symmetry.space_group_name_H-M   'P 1'
#
loop_
_entity.id
_entity.type
_entity.pdbx_description
1 polymer ?
#
loop_
_entity_poly.entity_id
_entity_poly.type
_entity_poly.pdbx_seq_one_letter_code
_entity_poly.pdbx_strand_id
1 'polypeptide(L)'
;MAIYEHNLVTLASYDYETVAAGQTNQVIGVTGATGDRLERVLVAVTTAATSTFSIIDGSTTVFAGTANIPIGVYDLTFQLLSTAGSWKATTGAGVALTVIGRFT
;
A
#
# COMPACT_ATOMS: atom_id res chain seq x y z
N MET A 1 -2.53 -44.51 17.68
CA MET A 1 -1.64 -43.36 17.50
C MET A 1 -2.33 -42.40 16.56
N ALA A 2 -3.01 -41.38 17.10
CA ALA A 2 -3.75 -40.41 16.29
C ALA A 2 -2.74 -39.40 15.70
N ILE A 3 -2.71 -39.31 14.38
CA ILE A 3 -1.90 -38.33 13.67
C ILE A 3 -2.68 -37.01 13.76
N TYR A 4 -2.19 -36.07 14.56
CA TYR A 4 -2.75 -34.72 14.63
C TYR A 4 -2.26 -33.99 13.38
N GLU A 5 -3.12 -33.87 12.36
CA GLU A 5 -2.79 -33.07 11.18
C GLU A 5 -2.67 -31.61 11.64
N HIS A 6 -1.43 -31.14 11.74
CA HIS A 6 -1.11 -29.73 11.93
C HIS A 6 -1.61 -28.99 10.69
N ASN A 7 -2.81 -28.44 10.78
CA ASN A 7 -3.40 -27.57 9.77
C ASN A 7 -2.46 -26.37 9.62
N LEU A 8 -1.54 -26.46 8.65
CA LEU A 8 -0.70 -25.35 8.24
C LEU A 8 -1.67 -24.31 7.70
N VAL A 9 -2.07 -23.35 8.53
CA VAL A 9 -2.56 -22.07 8.04
C VAL A 9 -1.45 -21.59 7.13
N THR A 10 -1.64 -21.67 5.83
CA THR A 10 -0.76 -21.01 4.87
C THR A 10 -0.80 -19.55 5.30
N LEU A 11 0.24 -19.10 6.01
CA LEU A 11 0.37 -17.69 6.36
C LEU A 11 0.39 -17.01 5.01
N ALA A 12 -0.72 -16.35 4.67
CA ALA A 12 -0.85 -15.65 3.41
C ALA A 12 0.35 -14.72 3.29
N SER A 13 1.28 -15.06 2.40
CA SER A 13 2.48 -14.24 2.20
C SER A 13 2.01 -12.91 1.64
N TYR A 14 2.39 -11.83 2.33
CA TYR A 14 2.18 -10.48 1.84
C TYR A 14 3.35 -10.11 0.95
N ASP A 15 3.05 -9.48 -0.18
CA ASP A 15 4.02 -8.83 -1.03
C ASP A 15 4.20 -7.37 -0.59
N TYR A 16 5.32 -6.78 -0.97
CA TYR A 16 5.55 -5.35 -0.84
C TYR A 16 5.99 -4.76 -2.17
N GLU A 17 5.59 -3.52 -2.39
CA GLU A 17 6.03 -2.73 -3.53
C GLU A 17 6.39 -1.31 -3.09
N THR A 18 7.49 -0.79 -3.63
CA THR A 18 7.90 0.58 -3.38
C THR A 18 7.35 1.51 -4.46
N VAL A 19 6.79 2.63 -4.04
CA VAL A 19 6.40 3.74 -4.90
C VAL A 19 7.39 4.85 -4.63
N ALA A 20 8.21 5.16 -5.63
CA ALA A 20 9.21 6.22 -5.50
C ALA A 20 8.54 7.59 -5.28
N ALA A 21 9.34 8.61 -4.96
CA ALA A 21 8.83 9.97 -4.93
C ALA A 21 8.49 10.48 -6.34
N GLY A 22 7.50 11.36 -6.43
CA GLY A 22 7.08 11.99 -7.68
C GLY A 22 6.36 11.04 -8.67
N GLN A 23 5.81 9.93 -8.19
CA GLN A 23 5.06 8.99 -9.03
C GLN A 23 3.60 9.39 -9.14
N THR A 24 2.98 9.12 -10.29
CA THR A 24 1.56 9.38 -10.53
C THR A 24 0.86 8.08 -10.91
N ASN A 25 -0.18 7.71 -10.15
CA ASN A 25 -1.02 6.54 -10.41
C ASN A 25 -0.23 5.24 -10.68
N GLN A 26 0.90 5.04 -10.00
CA GLN A 26 1.64 3.77 -10.09
C GLN A 26 0.72 2.64 -9.62
N VAL A 27 0.50 1.67 -10.50
CA VAL A 27 -0.23 0.44 -10.18
C VAL A 27 0.60 -0.39 -9.21
N ILE A 28 -0.04 -0.90 -8.17
CA ILE A 28 0.57 -1.81 -7.20
C ILE A 28 0.22 -3.24 -7.59
N GLY A 29 1.22 -4.11 -7.64
CA GLY A 29 1.12 -5.42 -8.27
C GLY A 29 1.36 -5.35 -9.79
N VAL A 30 1.35 -6.50 -10.45
CA VAL A 30 1.57 -6.59 -11.89
C VAL A 30 0.38 -6.01 -12.65
N THR A 31 -0.82 -6.30 -12.18
CA THR A 31 -2.06 -5.99 -12.89
C THR A 31 -3.12 -5.36 -11.99
N GLY A 32 -3.26 -5.88 -10.78
CA GLY A 32 -4.27 -5.50 -9.81
C GLY A 32 -5.67 -5.99 -10.17
N ALA A 33 -6.46 -6.39 -9.17
CA ALA A 33 -7.83 -6.88 -9.34
C ALA A 33 -8.75 -6.50 -8.18
N THR A 34 -10.07 -6.45 -8.45
CA THR A 34 -11.08 -6.42 -7.39
C THR A 34 -10.87 -7.60 -6.44
N GLY A 35 -10.85 -7.33 -5.14
CA GLY A 35 -10.52 -8.32 -4.12
C GLY A 35 -9.05 -8.32 -3.69
N ASP A 36 -8.16 -7.58 -4.36
CA ASP A 36 -6.79 -7.39 -3.88
C ASP A 36 -6.78 -6.68 -2.53
N ARG A 37 -5.90 -7.13 -1.64
CA ARG A 37 -5.86 -6.66 -0.25
C ARG A 37 -4.76 -5.63 -0.04
N LEU A 38 -5.14 -4.45 0.43
CA LEU A 38 -4.23 -3.46 0.99
C LEU A 38 -4.18 -3.63 2.51
N GLU A 39 -3.01 -4.02 3.03
CA GLU A 39 -2.85 -4.23 4.48
C GLU A 39 -2.30 -2.98 5.16
N ARG A 40 -1.14 -2.51 4.71
CA ARG A 40 -0.36 -1.44 5.32
C ARG A 40 0.36 -0.61 4.27
N VAL A 41 0.62 0.65 4.61
CA VAL A 41 1.48 1.54 3.84
C VAL A 41 2.48 2.18 4.78
N LEU A 42 3.77 1.95 4.51
CA LEU A 42 4.84 2.72 5.13
C LEU A 42 5.07 3.98 4.31
N VAL A 43 5.01 5.13 4.97
CA VAL A 43 5.20 6.44 4.35
C VAL A 43 6.55 6.98 4.79
N ALA A 44 7.49 7.11 3.87
CA ALA A 44 8.79 7.70 4.12
C ALA A 44 8.80 9.15 3.64
N VAL A 45 8.83 10.09 4.58
CA VAL A 45 8.95 11.53 4.30
C VAL A 45 10.42 11.89 4.38
N THR A 46 11.02 12.29 3.26
CA THR A 46 12.45 12.63 3.18
C THR A 46 12.70 14.13 3.18
N THR A 47 11.69 14.92 2.82
CA THR A 47 11.73 16.38 2.82
C THR A 47 10.53 16.91 3.57
N ALA A 48 10.76 17.68 4.64
CA ALA A 48 9.68 18.37 5.36
C ALA A 48 9.10 19.47 4.46
N ALA A 49 7.80 19.38 4.13
CA ALA A 49 6.89 20.39 3.55
C ALA A 49 5.85 19.72 2.64
N THR A 50 5.03 20.52 1.93
CA THR A 50 3.73 20.26 1.24
C THR A 50 3.69 19.15 0.17
N SER A 51 4.53 18.12 0.24
CA SER A 51 4.35 16.91 -0.55
C SER A 51 3.07 16.21 -0.11
N THR A 52 2.45 15.49 -1.02
CA THR A 52 1.22 14.74 -0.76
C THR A 52 1.40 13.31 -1.22
N PHE A 53 0.57 12.40 -0.72
CA PHE A 53 0.45 11.08 -1.28
C PHE A 53 -1.02 10.67 -1.25
N SER A 54 -1.39 9.75 -2.14
CA SER A 54 -2.71 9.16 -2.15
C SER A 54 -2.68 7.68 -2.46
N ILE A 55 -3.65 6.97 -1.91
CA ILE A 55 -3.97 5.59 -2.23
C ILE A 55 -5.30 5.58 -2.98
N ILE A 56 -5.33 4.85 -4.09
CA ILE A 56 -6.41 4.87 -5.07
C ILE A 56 -6.87 3.43 -5.32
N ASP A 57 -8.18 3.20 -5.27
CA ASP A 57 -8.83 1.95 -5.68
C ASP A 57 -9.46 2.16 -7.07
N GLY A 58 -8.89 1.55 -8.10
CA GLY A 58 -9.32 1.75 -9.49
C GLY A 58 -9.08 3.20 -9.96
N SER A 59 -10.11 4.04 -9.84
CA SER A 59 -10.07 5.49 -10.13
C SER A 59 -10.41 6.37 -8.93
N THR A 60 -10.81 5.77 -7.81
CA THR A 60 -11.28 6.50 -6.62
C THR A 60 -10.14 6.68 -5.65
N THR A 61 -9.83 7.93 -5.28
CA THR A 61 -8.92 8.18 -4.15
C THR A 61 -9.60 7.77 -2.86
N VAL A 62 -9.11 6.72 -2.20
CA VAL A 62 -9.67 6.20 -0.94
C VAL A 62 -9.00 6.83 0.27
N PHE A 63 -7.75 7.26 0.12
CA PHE A 63 -6.98 7.93 1.16
C PHE A 63 -6.06 8.96 0.53
N ALA A 64 -5.95 10.12 1.17
CA ALA A 64 -4.98 11.13 0.84
C ALA A 64 -4.31 11.62 2.13
N GLY A 65 -2.99 11.72 2.09
CA GLY A 65 -2.18 12.25 3.18
C GLY A 65 -1.30 13.39 2.68
N THR A 66 -0.97 14.29 3.59
CA THR A 66 0.03 15.33 3.37
C THR A 66 1.30 14.97 4.14
N ALA A 67 2.45 15.12 3.52
CA ALA A 67 3.76 15.04 4.18
C ALA A 67 4.11 16.36 4.89
N ASN A 68 3.11 17.01 5.49
CA ASN A 68 3.29 18.18 6.37
C ASN A 68 3.74 17.78 7.79
N ILE A 69 3.81 16.47 8.04
CA ILE A 69 4.37 15.85 9.23
C ILE A 69 5.92 15.90 9.16
N PRO A 70 6.63 15.82 10.30
CA PRO A 70 8.10 15.81 10.31
C PRO A 70 8.72 14.76 9.37
N ILE A 71 9.99 14.95 9.01
CA ILE A 71 10.77 13.90 8.33
C ILE A 71 10.76 12.65 9.21
N GLY A 72 10.44 11.52 8.61
CA GLY A 72 10.27 10.27 9.34
C GLY A 72 9.60 9.17 8.52
N VAL A 73 9.41 8.04 9.17
CA VAL A 73 8.66 6.89 8.63
C VAL A 73 7.39 6.72 9.45
N TYR A 74 6.27 6.63 8.75
CA TYR A 74 4.95 6.45 9.33
C TYR A 74 4.35 5.14 8.87
N ASP A 75 3.65 4.45 9.77
CA ASP A 75 2.97 3.19 9.47
C ASP A 75 1.46 3.43 9.49
N LEU A 76 0.84 3.28 8.33
CA LEU A 76 -0.60 3.44 8.15
C LEU A 76 -1.23 2.07 7.87
N THR A 77 -2.18 1.66 8.71
CA THR A 77 -2.90 0.39 8.57
C THR A 77 -4.28 0.63 7.96
N PHE A 78 -4.65 -0.18 6.96
CA PHE A 78 -5.90 -0.05 6.21
C PHE A 78 -6.79 -1.29 6.34
N GLN A 79 -6.23 -2.48 6.11
CA GLN A 79 -6.96 -3.77 6.07
C GLN A 79 -8.18 -3.74 5.14
N LEU A 80 -8.00 -3.22 3.91
CA LEU A 80 -9.08 -3.03 2.93
C LEU A 80 -8.94 -4.01 1.76
N LEU A 81 -10.08 -4.34 1.15
CA LEU A 81 -10.15 -5.04 -0.13
C LEU A 81 -10.51 -4.05 -1.24
N SER A 82 -9.89 -4.19 -2.41
CA SER A 82 -10.29 -3.41 -3.58
C SER A 82 -11.72 -3.78 -3.98
N THR A 83 -12.49 -2.76 -4.30
CA THR A 83 -13.84 -2.85 -4.87
C THR A 83 -13.87 -2.50 -6.35
N ALA A 84 -12.84 -1.82 -6.87
CA ALA A 84 -12.86 -1.20 -8.19
C ALA A 84 -11.70 -1.62 -9.12
N GLY A 85 -10.76 -2.47 -8.67
CA GLY A 85 -9.70 -3.03 -9.50
C GLY A 85 -8.31 -2.88 -8.89
N SER A 86 -7.34 -2.39 -9.67
CA SER A 86 -5.97 -2.24 -9.18
C SER A 86 -5.87 -1.17 -8.09
N TRP A 87 -5.14 -1.49 -7.02
CA TRP A 87 -4.60 -0.47 -6.11
C TRP A 87 -3.57 0.38 -6.84
N LYS A 88 -3.58 1.69 -6.60
CA LYS A 88 -2.57 2.61 -7.13
C LYS A 88 -2.13 3.60 -6.06
N ALA A 89 -0.97 4.21 -6.29
CA ALA A 89 -0.48 5.29 -5.48
C ALA A 89 0.00 6.47 -6.31
N THR A 90 -0.18 7.67 -5.76
CA THR A 90 0.47 8.90 -6.23
C THR A 90 1.30 9.47 -5.09
N THR A 91 2.49 9.99 -5.41
CA THR A 91 3.41 10.60 -4.46
C THR A 91 3.92 11.93 -5.01
N GLY A 92 4.03 12.92 -4.13
CA GLY A 92 4.80 14.13 -4.40
C GLY A 92 6.30 13.88 -4.26
N ALA A 93 7.10 14.89 -4.58
CA ALA A 93 8.57 14.76 -4.65
C ALA A 93 9.26 14.51 -3.29
N GLY A 94 8.58 14.76 -2.16
CA GLY A 94 9.16 14.62 -0.82
C GLY A 94 8.73 13.37 -0.05
N VAL A 95 7.97 12.47 -0.69
CA VAL A 95 7.42 11.28 -0.05
C VAL A 95 7.55 10.05 -0.93
N ALA A 96 7.99 8.93 -0.36
CA ALA A 96 7.97 7.62 -0.99
C ALA A 96 7.13 6.66 -0.14
N LEU A 97 6.59 5.62 -0.75
CA LEU A 97 5.75 4.63 -0.07
C LEU A 97 6.34 3.23 -0.20
N THR A 98 6.13 2.42 0.82
CA THR A 98 6.18 0.96 0.71
C THR A 98 4.78 0.43 0.99
N VAL A 99 4.13 -0.08 -0.04
CA VAL A 99 2.77 -0.61 0.01
C VAL A 99 2.86 -2.11 0.26
N ILE A 100 2.14 -2.61 1.26
CA ILE A 100 2.17 -4.01 1.69
C ILE A 100 0.77 -4.60 1.60
N GLY A 101 0.66 -5.76 0.98
CA GLY A 101 -0.63 -6.39 0.75
C GLY A 101 -0.54 -7.65 -0.10
N ARG A 102 -1.66 -8.01 -0.72
CA ARG A 102 -1.74 -9.13 -1.67
C ARG A 102 -2.33 -8.58 -2.95
N PHE A 103 -1.52 -8.56 -3.99
CA PHE A 103 -1.82 -7.90 -5.24
C PHE A 103 -1.64 -8.89 -6.38
N THR A 104 -2.52 -8.80 -7.37
CA THR A 104 -2.47 -9.66 -8.57
C THR A 104 -1.72 -8.98 -9.72
#